data_AF-A0A377Y7Y6-F1
#
_entry.id   AF-A0A377Y7Y6-F1
#
_cell.length_a   1.000
_cell.length_b   1.000
_cell.length_c   1.000
_cell.angle_alpha   90.00
_cell.angle_beta   90.00
_cell.angle_gamma   90.00
#
_symmetry.space_group_name_H-M   'P 1'
#
loop_
_entity.id
_entity.type
_entity.pdbx_description
1 polymer ?
#
loop_
_entity_poly.entity_id
_entity_poly.type
_entity_poly.pdbx_seq_one_letter_code
_entity_poly.pdbx_strand_id
1 'polypeptide(L)' 'MPPYTPVESLDFDDHPFTVQEWDEPCAICGRATATSTEVVLDDSGQRMFVCSDTYYCRQQSEGQKK' A
#
# COMPACT_ATOMS: atom_id res chain seq x y z
N MET A 1 6.99 21.30 1.32
CA MET A 1 5.94 22.15 0.72
C MET A 1 5.13 22.79 1.83
N PRO A 2 4.86 24.11 1.78
CA PRO A 2 3.96 24.76 2.73
C PRO A 2 2.56 24.12 2.75
N PRO A 3 1.81 24.22 3.86
CA PRO A 3 0.41 23.80 3.88
C PRO A 3 -0.40 24.45 2.76
N TYR A 4 -1.37 23.73 2.20
CA TYR A 4 -2.26 24.18 1.12
C TYR A 4 -1.54 24.59 -0.18
N THR A 5 -0.30 24.13 -0.38
CA THR A 5 0.38 24.35 -1.66
C THR A 5 -0.14 23.33 -2.67
N PRO A 6 -0.52 23.76 -3.89
CA PRO A 6 -0.89 22.83 -4.96
C PRO A 6 0.25 21.84 -5.23
N VAL A 7 -0.10 20.56 -5.34
CA VAL A 7 0.81 19.48 -5.72
C VAL A 7 0.16 18.69 -6.83
N GLU A 8 0.85 18.58 -7.94
CA GLU A 8 0.37 17.86 -9.12
C GLU A 8 1.52 16.98 -9.62
N SER A 9 1.21 15.70 -9.85
CA SER A 9 2.15 14.78 -10.49
C SER A 9 2.27 15.14 -11.96
N LEU A 10 3.47 15.01 -12.53
CA LEU A 10 3.64 15.16 -13.97
C LEU A 10 2.97 14.00 -14.71
N ASP A 11 2.12 14.31 -15.67
CA ASP A 11 1.54 13.36 -16.62
C ASP A 11 1.39 13.99 -18.02
N PHE A 12 0.80 13.24 -18.95
CA PHE A 12 0.49 13.67 -20.30
C PHE A 12 -0.95 13.29 -20.63
N ASP A 13 -1.60 14.02 -21.55
CA ASP A 13 -3.01 13.78 -21.94
C ASP A 13 -3.30 12.33 -22.37
N ASP A 14 -2.31 11.65 -22.96
CA ASP A 14 -2.39 10.26 -23.42
C ASP A 14 -1.79 9.23 -22.45
N HIS A 15 -1.15 9.70 -21.37
CA HIS A 15 -0.50 8.88 -20.34
C HIS A 15 -0.74 9.51 -18.95
N PRO A 16 -1.96 9.38 -18.40
CA PRO A 16 -2.30 9.95 -17.11
C PRO A 16 -1.49 9.29 -15.99
N PHE A 17 -1.24 10.04 -14.91
CA PHE A 17 -0.61 9.48 -13.72
C PHE A 17 -1.52 8.43 -13.06
N THR A 18 -0.97 7.25 -12.77
CA THR A 18 -1.67 6.18 -12.04
C THR A 18 -0.94 5.84 -10.75
N VAL A 19 -1.70 5.53 -9.70
CA VAL A 19 -1.15 4.97 -8.47
C VAL A 19 -0.85 3.48 -8.62
N GLN A 20 0.03 2.95 -7.78
CA GLN A 20 0.28 1.52 -7.75
C GLN A 20 -0.92 0.76 -7.18
N GLU A 21 -1.23 -0.38 -7.79
CA GLU A 21 -2.27 -1.31 -7.35
C GLU A 21 -1.65 -2.67 -7.01
N TRP A 22 -2.30 -3.41 -6.12
CA TRP A 22 -1.91 -4.77 -5.72
C TRP A 22 -3.15 -5.66 -5.74
N ASP A 23 -2.99 -6.88 -6.25
CA ASP A 23 -4.08 -7.87 -6.29
C ASP A 23 -4.39 -8.44 -4.89
N GLU A 24 -3.36 -8.53 -4.04
CA GLU A 24 -3.45 -9.18 -2.73
C GLU A 24 -3.65 -8.17 -1.60
N PRO A 25 -4.61 -8.40 -0.68
CA PRO A 25 -4.71 -7.61 0.53
C PRO A 25 -3.49 -7.86 1.45
N CYS A 26 -3.24 -6.91 2.35
CA CYS A 26 -2.21 -7.09 3.38
C CYS A 26 -2.42 -8.39 4.17
N ALA A 27 -1.42 -9.26 4.18
CA ALA A 27 -1.47 -10.55 4.86
C ALA A 27 -1.52 -10.47 6.40
N ILE A 28 -1.35 -9.27 6.99
CA ILE A 28 -1.42 -9.04 8.44
C ILE A 28 -2.77 -8.43 8.87
N CYS A 29 -3.24 -7.39 8.19
CA CYS A 29 -4.45 -6.66 8.58
C CYS A 29 -5.63 -6.82 7.60
N GLY A 30 -5.43 -7.49 6.46
CA GLY A 30 -6.45 -7.75 5.44
C GLY A 30 -6.84 -6.53 4.59
N ARG A 31 -6.15 -5.39 4.70
CA ARG A 31 -6.51 -4.19 3.94
C ARG A 31 -6.01 -4.27 2.50
N ALA A 32 -6.92 -4.09 1.53
CA ALA A 32 -6.61 -4.06 0.10
C ALA A 32 -6.25 -2.67 -0.46
N THR A 33 -6.65 -1.58 0.21
CA THR A 33 -6.45 -0.20 -0.30
C THR A 33 -5.15 0.45 0.19
N ALA A 34 -4.28 -0.30 0.86
CA ALA A 34 -3.06 0.24 1.44
C ALA A 34 -1.89 -0.01 0.51
N THR A 35 -0.92 0.91 0.50
CA THR A 35 0.37 0.68 -0.17
C THR A 35 1.04 -0.55 0.41
N SER A 36 1.39 -1.51 -0.43
CA SER A 36 1.95 -2.79 -0.01
C SER A 36 3.43 -2.95 -0.37
N THR A 37 4.16 -3.55 0.55
CA THR A 37 5.53 -4.06 0.38
C THR A 37 5.46 -5.56 0.13
N GLU A 38 6.15 -6.03 -0.91
CA GLU A 38 6.35 -7.46 -1.17
C GLU A 38 7.46 -8.00 -0.24
N VAL A 39 7.20 -9.13 0.40
CA VAL A 39 8.16 -9.86 1.23
C VAL A 39 8.35 -11.25 0.62
N VAL A 40 9.59 -11.56 0.22
CA VAL A 40 9.98 -12.90 -0.25
C VAL A 40 10.15 -13.81 0.96
N LEU A 41 9.46 -14.95 0.96
CA LEU A 41 9.39 -15.86 2.11
C LEU A 41 10.34 -17.04 2.01
N ASP A 42 10.65 -17.49 0.79
CA ASP A 42 11.54 -18.62 0.55
C ASP A 42 12.18 -18.57 -0.85
N ASP A 43 13.10 -19.50 -1.09
CA ASP A 43 13.82 -19.67 -2.36
C ASP A 43 12.97 -20.37 -3.44
N SER A 44 11.76 -20.83 -3.09
CA SER A 44 10.83 -21.47 -4.03
C SER A 44 9.82 -20.49 -4.63
N GLY A 45 9.92 -19.20 -4.29
CA GLY A 45 9.14 -18.12 -4.86
C GLY A 45 7.87 -17.76 -4.08
N GLN A 46 7.70 -18.27 -2.85
CA GLN A 46 6.60 -17.83 -2.00
C GLN A 46 6.81 -16.38 -1.55
N ARG A 47 5.73 -15.61 -1.55
CA ARG A 47 5.73 -14.19 -1.24
C ARG A 47 4.44 -13.77 -0.54
N MET A 48 4.53 -12.68 0.22
CA MET A 48 3.38 -12.04 0.86
C MET A 48 3.43 -10.54 0.64
N PHE A 49 2.26 -9.91 0.64
CA PHE A 49 2.12 -8.47 0.57
C PHE A 49 1.68 -7.94 1.93
N VAL A 50 2.37 -6.92 2.44
CA VAL A 50 2.07 -6.30 3.75
C VAL A 50 2.02 -4.80 3.61
N CYS A 51 1.20 -4.13 4.42
CA CYS A 51 1.17 -2.67 4.45
C CYS A 51 2.57 -2.09 4.67
N SER A 52 2.98 -1.15 3.81
CA SER A 52 4.24 -0.43 3.98
C SER A 52 4.22 0.49 5.19
N ASP A 53 3.05 1.04 5.56
CA ASP A 53 2.86 1.78 6.81
C ASP A 53 2.50 0.82 7.95
N THR A 54 3.49 0.56 8.81
CA THR A 54 3.35 -0.36 9.95
C THR A 54 2.49 0.21 11.09
N TYR A 55 2.43 1.53 11.26
CA TYR A 55 1.57 2.16 12.25
C TYR A 55 0.09 2.03 11.84
N TYR A 56 -0.21 2.34 10.58
CA TYR A 56 -1.53 2.11 10.00
C TYR A 56 -1.92 0.63 10.10
N CYS A 57 -1.03 -0.28 9.70
CA CYS A 57 -1.28 -1.72 9.76
C CYS A 57 -1.67 -2.17 11.17
N ARG A 58 -0.91 -1.72 12.18
CA ARG A 58 -1.17 -2.03 13.59
C ARG A 58 -2.54 -1.53 14.04
N GLN A 59 -2.89 -0.28 13.70
CA GLN A 59 -4.19 0.30 14.05
C GLN A 59 -5.36 -0.50 13.43
N GLN A 60 -5.23 -0.94 12.18
CA GLN A 60 -6.24 -1.76 11.52
C GLN A 60 -6.36 -3.16 12.16
N SER A 61 -5.24 -3.82 12.42
CA SER A 61 -5.22 -5.14 13.08
C SER A 61 -5.77 -5.11 14.51
N GLU A 62 -5.49 -4.04 15.27
CA GLU A 62 -6.00 -3.87 16.64
C GLU A 62 -7.48 -3.46 16.64
N GLY A 63 -7.92 -2.63 15.69
CA GLY A 63 -9.31 -2.18 15.54
C GLY A 63 -10.29 -3.26 15.09
N GLN A 64 -9.82 -4.30 14.39
CA GLN A 64 -10.63 -5.46 13.98
C GLN A 64 -10.97 -6.44 15.12
N LYS A 65 -10.36 -6.30 16.31
CA LYS A 65 -10.60 -7.20 17.46
C LYS A 65 -11.83 -6.85 18.31
N LYS A 66 -12.88 -6.26 17.73
CA LYS A 66 -14.13 -5.94 18.43
C LYS A 66 -15.30 -6.77 17.93
#